data_AF-A0A832GQJ6-F1
#
_entry.id   AF-A0A832GQJ6-F1
#
_cell.length_a   1.000
_cell.length_b   1.000
_cell.length_c   1.000
_cell.angle_alpha   90.00
_cell.angle_beta   90.00
_cell.angle_gamma   90.00
#
_symmetry.space_group_name_H-M   'P 1'
#
loop_
_entity.id
_entity.type
_entity.pdbx_description
1 polymer ?
#
loop_
_entity_poly.entity_id
_entity_poly.type
_entity_poly.pdbx_seq_one_letter_code
_entity_poly.pdbx_strand_id
1 'polypeptide(L)'
;MKEILSYYLRKNNNVIIETLKEHIDEAIKIVNKIEYSPILRYAKRISPNLKNFGKLINLAIVFHDSGKAFFQEDKIENKEYLSFRGHEFFSSYIFKSFCKECKANFTFEENYGINDYELINFAILFHHHSMNIMKRLNEFSFKPQYKIQWIEKLYESLNPFLTEDYKVFLKFTINNIIKDFKRENAIALIKEDIKLELKNIWENIWYDRNRKKLSLIILTILIVSDNIAAQNKRGEAQARNVFHMALEDFYNFYLVKPQCRI
;
A
#
# COMPACT_ATOMS: atom_id res chain seq x y z
N MET A 1 -3.52 -23.89 -5.91
CA MET A 1 -4.48 -22.98 -5.25
C MET A 1 -4.40 -21.61 -5.91
N LYS A 2 -5.52 -20.89 -6.07
CA LYS A 2 -5.49 -19.56 -6.68
C LYS A 2 -4.96 -18.51 -5.69
N GLU A 3 -3.88 -17.81 -6.00
CA GLU A 3 -3.31 -16.73 -5.16
C GLU A 3 -3.79 -15.36 -5.64
N ILE A 4 -3.72 -14.33 -4.78
CA ILE A 4 -4.05 -12.95 -5.17
C ILE A 4 -2.92 -12.44 -6.06
N LEU A 5 -3.26 -12.01 -7.28
CA LEU A 5 -2.29 -11.45 -8.21
C LEU A 5 -2.13 -9.94 -7.99
N SER A 6 -0.88 -9.47 -7.97
CA SER A 6 -0.54 -8.04 -8.07
C SER A 6 -0.38 -7.59 -9.52
N TYR A 7 -0.04 -8.51 -10.42
CA TYR A 7 0.14 -8.27 -11.84
C TYR A 7 -0.17 -9.51 -12.68
N TYR A 8 -0.78 -9.29 -13.85
CA TYR A 8 -0.99 -10.30 -14.87
C TYR A 8 -0.95 -9.64 -16.25
N LEU A 9 -0.09 -10.15 -17.12
CA LEU A 9 -0.03 -9.79 -18.53
C LEU A 9 0.21 -11.04 -19.38
N ARG A 10 -0.59 -11.21 -20.43
CA ARG A 10 -0.41 -12.18 -21.50
C ARG A 10 -0.20 -11.44 -22.81
N LYS A 11 0.94 -11.63 -23.47
CA LYS A 11 1.27 -11.04 -24.77
C LYS A 11 2.10 -12.01 -25.60
N ASN A 12 1.64 -12.32 -26.82
CA ASN A 12 2.38 -13.13 -27.81
C ASN A 12 3.00 -14.41 -27.21
N ASN A 13 2.18 -15.23 -26.54
CA ASN A 13 2.56 -16.46 -25.81
C ASN A 13 3.41 -16.28 -24.53
N ASN A 14 3.84 -15.07 -24.19
CA ASN A 14 4.47 -14.79 -22.91
C ASN A 14 3.41 -14.45 -21.86
N VAL A 15 3.53 -15.07 -20.69
CA VAL A 15 2.67 -14.79 -19.53
C VAL A 15 3.57 -14.32 -18.39
N ILE A 16 3.31 -13.11 -17.90
CA ILE A 16 3.95 -12.54 -16.72
C ILE A 16 2.91 -12.54 -15.61
N ILE A 17 3.22 -13.24 -14.53
CA ILE A 17 2.41 -13.34 -13.33
C ILE A 17 3.26 -12.88 -12.15
N GLU A 18 2.66 -12.07 -11.29
CA GLU A 18 3.22 -11.71 -9.99
C GLU A 18 2.10 -11.83 -8.95
N THR A 19 2.35 -12.56 -7.88
CA THR A 19 1.44 -12.62 -6.73
C THR A 19 1.65 -11.41 -5.84
N LEU A 20 0.60 -11.02 -5.11
CA LEU A 20 0.67 -9.96 -4.11
C LEU A 20 1.76 -10.24 -3.06
N LYS A 21 1.90 -11.50 -2.65
CA LYS A 21 2.94 -11.93 -1.71
C LYS A 21 4.34 -11.72 -2.26
N GLU A 22 4.61 -12.13 -3.50
CA GLU A 22 5.91 -11.92 -4.15
C GLU A 22 6.23 -10.43 -4.31
N HIS A 23 5.23 -9.63 -4.67
CA HIS A 23 5.39 -8.19 -4.82
C HIS A 23 5.76 -7.50 -3.50
N ILE A 24 5.04 -7.82 -2.41
CA ILE A 24 5.33 -7.29 -1.08
C ILE A 24 6.73 -7.72 -0.60
N ASP A 25 7.08 -9.00 -0.77
CA ASP A 25 8.40 -9.53 -0.39
C ASP A 25 9.53 -8.75 -1.09
N GLU A 26 9.37 -8.49 -2.39
CA GLU A 26 10.37 -7.76 -3.16
C GLU A 26 10.45 -6.29 -2.72
N ALA A 27 9.31 -5.61 -2.51
CA ALA A 27 9.27 -4.23 -2.04
C ALA A 27 9.90 -4.06 -0.64
N ILE A 28 9.69 -5.01 0.28
CA ILE A 28 10.32 -5.01 1.61
C ILE A 28 11.85 -5.12 1.51
N LYS A 29 12.38 -5.92 0.57
CA LYS A 29 13.84 -6.03 0.35
C LYS A 29 14.45 -4.69 -0.05
N ILE A 30 13.74 -3.87 -0.83
CA ILE A 30 14.21 -2.54 -1.23
C ILE A 30 14.41 -1.62 -0.01
N VAL A 31 13.55 -1.72 1.00
CA VAL A 31 13.62 -0.86 2.20
C VAL A 31 14.30 -1.50 3.40
N ASN A 32 14.95 -2.66 3.24
CA ASN A 32 15.51 -3.43 4.36
C ASN A 32 16.57 -2.68 5.20
N LYS A 33 17.22 -1.65 4.63
CA LYS A 33 18.26 -0.83 5.27
C LYS A 33 17.76 0.54 5.71
N ILE A 34 16.44 0.77 5.71
CA ILE A 34 15.86 2.09 5.98
C ILE A 34 16.23 2.67 7.35
N GLU A 35 16.48 1.81 8.35
CA GLU A 35 16.92 2.23 9.69
C GLU A 35 18.30 2.91 9.72
N TYR A 36 19.10 2.76 8.66
CA TYR A 36 20.42 3.40 8.51
C TYR A 36 20.45 4.48 7.42
N SER A 37 19.30 4.73 6.80
CA SER A 37 19.19 5.57 5.61
C SER A 37 19.34 7.07 5.91
N PRO A 38 19.81 7.87 4.94
CA PRO A 38 19.72 9.33 5.00
C PRO A 38 18.30 9.85 5.20
N ILE A 39 17.30 9.22 4.57
CA ILE A 39 15.92 9.68 4.66
C ILE A 39 15.36 9.57 6.08
N LEU A 40 15.72 8.52 6.83
CA LEU A 40 15.32 8.39 8.23
C LEU A 40 15.93 9.51 9.09
N ARG A 41 17.20 9.87 8.86
CA ARG A 41 17.83 10.98 9.59
C ARG A 41 17.08 12.29 9.35
N TYR A 42 16.62 12.51 8.12
CA TYR A 42 15.80 13.66 7.79
C TYR A 42 14.40 13.59 8.42
N ALA A 43 13.75 12.43 8.37
CA ALA A 43 12.43 12.22 8.98
C ALA A 43 12.46 12.47 10.51
N LYS A 44 13.49 11.99 11.21
CA LYS A 44 13.71 12.25 12.66
C LYS A 44 13.97 13.72 12.97
N ARG A 45 14.52 14.51 12.04
CA ARG A 45 14.66 15.97 12.22
C ARG A 45 13.30 16.68 12.09
N ILE A 46 12.42 16.18 11.24
CA ILE A 46 11.06 16.73 11.07
C ILE A 46 10.18 16.37 12.27
N SER A 47 10.26 15.14 12.75
CA SER A 47 9.55 14.66 13.94
C SER A 47 10.53 13.90 14.85
N PRO A 48 11.09 14.58 15.87
CA PRO A 48 12.00 13.96 16.83
C PRO A 48 11.40 12.78 17.60
N ASN A 49 10.07 12.77 17.74
CA ASN A 49 9.32 11.71 18.42
C ASN A 49 8.89 10.57 17.50
N LEU A 50 9.31 10.57 16.24
CA LEU A 50 8.99 9.52 15.27
C LEU A 50 9.57 8.18 15.72
N LYS A 51 8.68 7.24 16.08
CA LYS A 51 9.04 5.89 16.50
C LYS A 51 8.85 4.90 15.35
N ASN A 52 9.66 3.84 15.34
CA ASN A 52 9.44 2.66 14.50
C ASN A 52 9.22 2.96 13.00
N PHE A 53 10.00 3.88 12.43
CA PHE A 53 9.81 4.33 11.04
C PHE A 53 9.86 3.18 10.02
N GLY A 54 10.81 2.25 10.11
CA GLY A 54 10.85 1.10 9.21
C GLY A 54 9.61 0.21 9.30
N LYS A 55 9.02 0.06 10.50
CA LYS A 55 7.74 -0.65 10.65
C LYS A 55 6.57 0.12 10.01
N LEU A 56 6.54 1.46 10.09
CA LEU A 56 5.54 2.27 9.38
C LEU A 56 5.63 2.07 7.87
N ILE A 57 6.84 2.08 7.31
CA ILE A 57 7.09 1.82 5.89
C ILE A 57 6.66 0.40 5.52
N ASN A 58 7.01 -0.61 6.33
CA ASN A 58 6.59 -1.99 6.07
C ASN A 58 5.07 -2.13 6.06
N LEU A 59 4.35 -1.48 6.98
CA LEU A 59 2.89 -1.46 6.96
C LEU A 59 2.34 -0.79 5.69
N ALA A 60 2.93 0.34 5.25
CA ALA A 60 2.54 0.96 3.99
C ALA A 60 2.71 0.00 2.81
N ILE A 61 3.86 -0.68 2.72
CA ILE A 61 4.15 -1.66 1.66
C ILE A 61 3.19 -2.86 1.73
N VAL A 62 2.96 -3.44 2.90
CA VAL A 62 2.08 -4.61 3.05
C VAL A 62 0.65 -4.28 2.62
N PHE A 63 0.15 -3.09 2.93
CA PHE A 63 -1.25 -2.75 2.71
C PHE A 63 -1.54 -1.99 1.41
N HIS A 64 -0.57 -1.33 0.75
CA HIS A 64 -0.86 -0.42 -0.37
C HIS A 64 -1.64 -1.06 -1.53
N ASP A 65 -1.39 -2.33 -1.78
CA ASP A 65 -1.95 -3.12 -2.88
C ASP A 65 -2.99 -4.16 -2.41
N SER A 66 -3.31 -4.19 -1.11
CA SER A 66 -4.24 -5.16 -0.53
C SER A 66 -5.64 -5.13 -1.15
N GLY A 67 -6.04 -3.96 -1.67
CA GLY A 67 -7.27 -3.75 -2.41
C GLY A 67 -7.35 -4.51 -3.74
N LYS A 68 -6.23 -5.01 -4.28
CA LYS A 68 -6.23 -5.86 -5.49
C LYS A 68 -7.01 -7.16 -5.31
N ALA A 69 -7.24 -7.59 -4.07
CA ALA A 69 -8.13 -8.71 -3.73
C ALA A 69 -9.55 -8.54 -4.33
N PHE A 70 -10.03 -7.30 -4.44
CA PHE A 70 -11.37 -6.98 -4.96
C PHE A 70 -11.47 -7.01 -6.49
N PHE A 71 -10.37 -7.25 -7.20
CA PHE A 71 -10.26 -7.24 -8.65
C PHE A 71 -9.81 -8.58 -9.23
N GLN A 72 -9.71 -9.61 -8.38
CA GLN A 72 -9.30 -10.94 -8.81
C GLN A 72 -10.41 -11.64 -9.59
N GLU A 73 -10.01 -12.43 -10.59
CA GLU A 73 -10.94 -13.17 -11.44
C GLU A 73 -10.68 -14.67 -11.40
N ASP A 74 -11.76 -15.44 -11.54
CA ASP A 74 -11.65 -16.89 -11.49
C ASP A 74 -11.12 -17.52 -12.77
N LYS A 75 -11.22 -16.81 -13.91
CA LYS A 75 -10.82 -17.29 -15.23
C LYS A 75 -9.95 -16.24 -15.93
N ILE A 76 -8.70 -16.15 -15.51
CA ILE A 76 -7.71 -15.23 -16.11
C ILE A 76 -7.27 -15.68 -17.52
N GLU A 77 -7.51 -16.95 -17.86
CA GLU A 77 -7.03 -17.59 -19.09
C GLU A 77 -7.59 -16.97 -20.37
N ASN A 78 -8.70 -16.24 -20.29
CA ASN A 78 -9.32 -15.54 -21.42
C ASN A 78 -8.98 -14.05 -21.46
N LYS A 79 -8.05 -13.59 -20.62
CA LYS A 79 -7.66 -12.18 -20.53
C LYS A 79 -6.23 -11.95 -20.95
N GLU A 80 -6.01 -10.79 -21.55
CA GLU A 80 -4.69 -10.25 -21.83
C GLU A 80 -4.06 -9.61 -20.59
N TYR A 81 -4.85 -8.99 -19.70
CA TYR A 81 -4.35 -8.37 -18.48
C TYR A 81 -5.43 -8.28 -17.40
N LEU A 82 -5.00 -8.09 -16.14
CA LEU A 82 -5.88 -7.70 -15.04
C LEU A 82 -5.78 -6.20 -14.78
N SER A 83 -6.94 -5.55 -14.62
CA SER A 83 -7.02 -4.13 -14.28
C SER A 83 -7.33 -3.97 -12.80
N PHE A 84 -6.48 -3.22 -12.10
CA PHE A 84 -6.62 -2.91 -10.68
C PHE A 84 -7.03 -1.46 -10.44
N ARG A 85 -7.65 -0.78 -11.41
CA ARG A 85 -7.99 0.65 -11.29
C ARG A 85 -8.91 0.88 -10.10
N GLY A 86 -8.42 1.64 -9.12
CA GLY A 86 -9.14 2.00 -7.90
C GLY A 86 -8.82 1.15 -6.66
N HIS A 87 -7.85 0.24 -6.74
CA HIS A 87 -7.48 -0.59 -5.59
C HIS A 87 -6.96 0.21 -4.40
N GLU A 88 -6.42 1.41 -4.59
CA GLU A 88 -5.97 2.29 -3.51
C GLU A 88 -7.09 2.62 -2.52
N PHE A 89 -8.34 2.74 -2.99
CA PHE A 89 -9.49 3.02 -2.13
C PHE A 89 -9.82 1.84 -1.24
N PHE A 90 -9.82 0.62 -1.80
CA PHE A 90 -10.03 -0.59 -1.00
C PHE A 90 -8.85 -0.87 -0.08
N SER A 91 -7.62 -0.61 -0.51
CA SER A 91 -6.41 -0.75 0.29
C SER A 91 -6.44 0.18 1.49
N SER A 92 -6.84 1.43 1.29
CA SER A 92 -7.06 2.40 2.36
C SER A 92 -8.17 1.94 3.32
N TYR A 93 -9.29 1.46 2.79
CA TYR A 93 -10.39 0.93 3.61
C TYR A 93 -9.94 -0.25 4.49
N ILE A 94 -9.20 -1.19 3.91
CA ILE A 94 -8.62 -2.34 4.63
C ILE A 94 -7.69 -1.85 5.73
N PHE A 95 -6.75 -0.96 5.40
CA PHE A 95 -5.75 -0.49 6.34
C PHE A 95 -6.38 0.30 7.50
N LYS A 96 -7.35 1.17 7.22
CA LYS A 96 -8.11 1.89 8.26
C LYS A 96 -8.86 0.94 9.18
N SER A 97 -9.46 -0.12 8.62
CA SER A 97 -10.14 -1.15 9.40
C SER A 97 -9.15 -1.90 10.29
N PHE A 98 -7.97 -2.24 9.76
CA PHE A 98 -6.87 -2.81 10.53
C PHE A 98 -6.41 -1.91 11.68
N CYS A 99 -6.25 -0.61 11.44
CA CYS A 99 -5.89 0.32 12.50
C CYS A 99 -6.96 0.44 13.59
N LYS A 100 -8.25 0.35 13.24
CA LYS A 100 -9.35 0.32 14.24
C LYS A 100 -9.20 -0.89 15.17
N GLU A 101 -8.94 -2.08 14.61
CA GLU A 101 -8.71 -3.28 15.41
C GLU A 101 -7.47 -3.14 16.31
N CYS A 102 -6.39 -2.55 15.80
CA CYS A 102 -5.17 -2.34 16.59
C CYS A 102 -5.37 -1.31 17.73
N LYS A 103 -6.18 -0.27 17.51
CA LYS A 103 -6.48 0.77 18.51
C LYS A 103 -7.39 0.27 19.62
N ALA A 104 -8.40 -0.53 19.28
CA ALA A 104 -9.29 -1.14 20.25
C ALA A 104 -8.56 -2.04 21.27
N ASN A 105 -7.35 -2.51 20.91
CA ASN A 105 -6.50 -3.37 21.73
C ASN A 105 -5.20 -2.67 22.19
N PHE A 106 -5.17 -1.32 22.19
CA PHE A 106 -4.08 -0.45 22.67
C PHE A 106 -2.70 -0.60 22.02
N THR A 107 -2.50 -1.53 21.08
CA THR A 107 -1.18 -1.83 20.51
C THR A 107 -0.68 -0.76 19.53
N PHE A 108 -1.58 -0.06 18.83
CA PHE A 108 -1.18 0.85 17.76
C PHE A 108 -0.52 2.13 18.29
N GLU A 109 -1.14 2.76 19.28
CA GLU A 109 -0.73 4.06 19.80
C GLU A 109 0.60 3.96 20.56
N GLU A 110 0.82 2.87 21.29
CA GLU A 110 2.08 2.61 21.98
C GLU A 110 3.25 2.43 21.01
N ASN A 111 3.02 1.71 19.92
CA ASN A 111 4.07 1.37 18.95
C ASN A 111 4.37 2.50 17.95
N TYR A 112 3.38 3.30 17.57
CA TYR A 112 3.52 4.27 16.48
C TYR A 112 3.10 5.69 16.85
N GLY A 113 2.52 5.92 18.02
CA GLY A 113 1.89 7.20 18.33
C GLY A 113 0.49 7.34 17.73
N ILE A 114 -0.36 8.14 18.39
CA ILE A 114 -1.82 8.23 18.16
C ILE A 114 -2.19 8.61 16.71
N ASN A 115 -1.28 9.26 15.97
CA ASN A 115 -1.57 9.90 14.69
C ASN A 115 -0.71 9.43 13.49
N ASP A 116 0.14 8.41 13.62
CA ASP A 116 1.04 8.04 12.52
C ASP A 116 0.38 7.14 11.45
N TYR A 117 -0.74 6.49 11.77
CA TYR A 117 -1.49 5.71 10.76
C TYR A 117 -2.06 6.59 9.63
N GLU A 118 -2.43 7.84 9.91
CA GLU A 118 -2.92 8.76 8.87
C GLU A 118 -1.84 9.00 7.81
N LEU A 119 -0.56 9.01 8.23
CA LEU A 119 0.57 9.17 7.31
C LEU A 119 0.72 7.96 6.38
N ILE A 120 0.52 6.75 6.90
CA ILE A 120 0.51 5.52 6.09
C ILE A 120 -0.69 5.51 5.16
N ASN A 121 -1.88 5.82 5.69
CA ASN A 121 -3.10 5.81 4.90
C ASN A 121 -3.02 6.85 3.77
N PHE A 122 -2.44 8.03 4.02
CA PHE A 122 -2.10 8.98 2.97
C PHE A 122 -1.23 8.35 1.88
N ALA A 123 -0.13 7.70 2.24
CA ALA A 123 0.73 7.05 1.24
C ALA A 123 -0.04 6.00 0.43
N ILE A 124 -0.90 5.21 1.07
CA ILE A 124 -1.75 4.21 0.41
C ILE A 124 -2.77 4.86 -0.53
N LEU A 125 -3.50 5.91 -0.12
CA LEU A 125 -4.46 6.57 -1.01
C LEU A 125 -3.78 7.22 -2.22
N PHE A 126 -2.60 7.79 -2.01
CA PHE A 126 -1.93 8.62 -3.00
C PHE A 126 -0.79 7.92 -3.73
N HIS A 127 -0.51 6.62 -3.57
CA HIS A 127 0.64 5.99 -4.26
C HIS A 127 0.54 6.06 -5.80
N HIS A 128 -0.68 6.10 -6.35
CA HIS A 128 -0.93 6.44 -7.77
C HIS A 128 -1.04 7.95 -8.05
N HIS A 129 -0.36 8.79 -7.26
CA HIS A 129 -0.45 10.26 -7.19
C HIS A 129 -0.46 11.02 -8.53
N SER A 130 0.14 10.48 -9.59
CA SER A 130 0.09 11.07 -10.93
C SER A 130 -1.33 11.15 -11.50
N MET A 131 -2.30 10.47 -10.86
CA MET A 131 -3.68 10.40 -11.27
C MET A 131 -4.59 11.11 -10.26
N ASN A 132 -5.29 12.17 -10.69
CA ASN A 132 -6.21 12.97 -9.86
C ASN A 132 -7.20 12.08 -9.07
N ILE A 133 -7.02 12.02 -7.74
CA ILE A 133 -7.74 11.10 -6.86
C ILE A 133 -9.25 11.35 -6.82
N MET A 134 -9.67 12.62 -6.86
CA MET A 134 -11.08 13.00 -6.87
C MET A 134 -11.76 12.59 -8.18
N LYS A 135 -11.05 12.78 -9.30
CA LYS A 135 -11.52 12.31 -10.60
C LYS A 135 -11.67 10.79 -10.58
N ARG A 136 -10.68 10.05 -10.08
CA ARG A 136 -10.72 8.58 -9.96
C ARG A 136 -11.84 8.09 -9.05
N LEU A 137 -12.09 8.78 -7.94
CA LEU A 137 -13.17 8.45 -7.00
C LEU A 137 -14.56 8.70 -7.61
N ASN A 138 -14.71 9.74 -8.43
CA ASN A 138 -15.97 10.03 -9.13
C ASN A 138 -16.21 9.09 -10.31
N GLU A 139 -15.15 8.77 -11.06
CA GLU A 139 -15.13 7.73 -12.11
C GLU A 139 -15.15 6.31 -11.53
N PHE A 140 -15.19 6.18 -10.21
CA PHE A 140 -15.31 4.91 -9.51
C PHE A 140 -16.73 4.36 -9.69
N SER A 141 -17.07 3.97 -10.93
CA SER A 141 -18.30 3.29 -11.31
C SER A 141 -18.09 1.78 -11.18
N PHE A 142 -17.74 1.30 -9.99
CA PHE A 142 -17.41 -0.10 -9.82
C PHE A 142 -18.60 -0.91 -9.30
N LYS A 143 -18.94 -1.98 -10.04
CA LYS A 143 -19.63 -3.17 -9.52
C LYS A 143 -18.52 -4.19 -9.23
N PRO A 144 -17.91 -4.19 -8.03
CA PRO A 144 -16.87 -5.17 -7.78
C PRO A 144 -17.43 -6.56 -7.98
N GLN A 145 -16.72 -7.39 -8.74
CA GLN A 145 -16.94 -8.84 -8.75
C GLN A 145 -16.28 -9.42 -7.49
N TYR A 146 -16.52 -8.78 -6.34
CA TYR A 146 -15.87 -9.16 -5.10
C TYR A 146 -16.41 -10.53 -4.73
N LYS A 147 -15.54 -11.52 -4.83
CA LYS A 147 -15.81 -12.83 -4.30
C LYS A 147 -15.19 -12.85 -2.92
N ILE A 148 -16.02 -13.11 -1.92
CA ILE A 148 -15.60 -13.22 -0.51
C ILE A 148 -14.35 -14.11 -0.39
N GLN A 149 -14.28 -15.18 -1.18
CA GLN A 149 -13.13 -16.08 -1.26
C GLN A 149 -11.77 -15.38 -1.50
N TRP A 150 -11.73 -14.26 -2.22
CA TRP A 150 -10.49 -13.51 -2.46
C TRP A 150 -10.13 -12.60 -1.30
N ILE A 151 -11.13 -12.08 -0.60
CA ILE A 151 -10.94 -11.31 0.64
C ILE A 151 -10.42 -12.24 1.74
N GLU A 152 -10.93 -13.47 1.83
CA GLU A 152 -10.44 -14.48 2.78
C GLU A 152 -8.95 -14.80 2.56
N LYS A 153 -8.52 -14.90 1.29
CA LYS A 153 -7.12 -15.13 0.92
C LYS A 153 -6.19 -13.96 1.18
N LEU A 154 -6.72 -12.79 1.48
CA LEU A 154 -5.90 -11.65 1.85
C LEU A 154 -5.11 -11.95 3.13
N TYR A 155 -5.67 -12.75 4.04
CA TYR A 155 -4.97 -13.18 5.24
C TYR A 155 -3.67 -13.91 4.89
N GLU A 156 -3.74 -14.90 3.99
CA GLU A 156 -2.61 -15.71 3.56
C GLU A 156 -1.52 -14.88 2.84
N SER A 157 -1.96 -13.85 2.11
CA SER A 157 -1.07 -12.98 1.35
C SER A 157 -0.31 -11.99 2.23
N LEU A 158 -0.95 -11.46 3.28
CA LEU A 158 -0.39 -10.39 4.11
C LEU A 158 0.26 -10.89 5.41
N ASN A 159 -0.27 -11.96 6.02
CA ASN A 159 0.21 -12.44 7.32
C ASN A 159 1.72 -12.73 7.40
N PRO A 160 2.42 -13.20 6.34
CA PRO A 160 3.85 -13.52 6.43
C PRO A 160 4.71 -12.30 6.77
N PHE A 161 4.19 -11.09 6.54
CA PHE A 161 4.90 -9.83 6.71
C PHE A 161 4.51 -9.09 7.99
N LEU A 162 3.66 -9.70 8.84
CA LEU A 162 3.12 -9.12 10.06
C LEU A 162 3.60 -9.88 11.31
N THR A 163 3.68 -9.17 12.44
CA THR A 163 3.93 -9.79 13.76
C THR A 163 2.71 -10.58 14.21
N GLU A 164 2.88 -11.52 15.16
CA GLU A 164 1.78 -12.36 15.66
C GLU A 164 0.55 -11.55 16.11
N ASP A 165 0.75 -10.47 16.86
CA ASP A 165 -0.35 -9.58 17.29
C ASP A 165 -1.09 -8.99 16.09
N TYR A 166 -0.36 -8.56 15.05
CA TYR A 166 -0.96 -8.00 13.84
C TYR A 166 -1.65 -9.06 12.98
N LYS A 167 -1.22 -10.33 13.03
CA LYS A 167 -1.93 -11.43 12.38
C LYS A 167 -3.32 -11.60 13.01
N VAL A 168 -3.43 -11.48 14.33
CA VAL A 168 -4.72 -11.54 15.03
C VAL A 168 -5.63 -10.38 14.58
N PHE A 169 -5.12 -9.15 14.58
CA PHE A 169 -5.88 -7.98 14.12
C PHE A 169 -6.27 -8.05 12.65
N LEU A 170 -5.39 -8.57 11.79
CA LEU A 170 -5.69 -8.79 10.38
C LEU A 170 -6.85 -9.78 10.20
N LYS A 171 -6.90 -10.85 11.01
CA LYS A 171 -8.01 -11.82 10.98
C LYS A 171 -9.35 -11.16 11.35
N PHE A 172 -9.37 -10.34 12.41
CA PHE A 172 -10.57 -9.57 12.77
C PHE A 172 -10.97 -8.58 11.66
N THR A 173 -9.99 -7.88 11.11
CA THR A 173 -10.16 -6.94 9.99
C THR A 173 -10.84 -7.60 8.80
N ILE A 174 -10.31 -8.74 8.35
CA ILE A 174 -10.85 -9.49 7.20
C ILE A 174 -12.28 -9.96 7.49
N ASN A 175 -12.55 -10.48 8.69
CA ASN A 175 -13.90 -10.89 9.08
C ASN A 175 -14.90 -9.73 9.06
N ASN A 176 -14.49 -8.56 9.53
CA ASN A 176 -15.34 -7.36 9.54
C ASN A 176 -15.59 -6.84 8.12
N ILE A 177 -14.56 -6.80 7.27
CA ILE A 177 -14.70 -6.47 5.85
C ILE A 177 -15.68 -7.42 5.16
N ILE A 178 -15.55 -8.74 5.38
CA ILE A 178 -16.47 -9.72 4.78
C ILE A 178 -17.92 -9.45 5.23
N LYS A 179 -18.15 -9.09 6.50
CA LYS A 179 -19.48 -8.71 6.99
C LYS A 179 -20.00 -7.43 6.34
N ASP A 180 -19.15 -6.42 6.18
CA ASP A 180 -19.54 -5.15 5.56
C ASP A 180 -19.91 -5.33 4.09
N PHE A 181 -19.15 -6.14 3.35
CA PHE A 181 -19.41 -6.41 1.93
C PHE A 181 -20.62 -7.32 1.66
N LYS A 182 -21.18 -7.95 2.70
CA LYS A 182 -22.48 -8.64 2.61
C LYS A 182 -23.67 -7.67 2.60
N ARG A 183 -23.46 -6.38 2.91
CA ARG A 183 -24.53 -5.35 2.89
C ARG A 183 -24.77 -4.85 1.48
N GLU A 184 -26.04 -4.59 1.13
CA GLU A 184 -26.44 -4.11 -0.20
C GLU A 184 -25.81 -2.75 -0.57
N ASN A 185 -25.51 -1.91 0.42
CA ASN A 185 -24.96 -0.57 0.24
C ASN A 185 -23.45 -0.46 0.52
N ALA A 186 -22.72 -1.59 0.62
CA ALA A 186 -21.30 -1.61 1.02
C ALA A 186 -20.43 -0.63 0.20
N ILE A 187 -20.62 -0.58 -1.11
CA ILE A 187 -19.82 0.28 -2.00
C ILE A 187 -20.10 1.77 -1.80
N ALA A 188 -21.36 2.13 -1.52
CA ALA A 188 -21.71 3.51 -1.20
C ALA A 188 -21.06 3.94 0.12
N LEU A 189 -21.11 3.08 1.14
CA LEU A 189 -20.47 3.32 2.43
C LEU A 189 -18.95 3.49 2.29
N ILE A 190 -18.29 2.66 1.50
CA ILE A 190 -16.83 2.81 1.26
C ILE A 190 -16.52 4.12 0.55
N LYS A 191 -17.31 4.53 -0.44
CA LYS A 191 -17.12 5.83 -1.10
C LYS A 191 -17.24 6.99 -0.12
N GLU A 192 -18.23 6.95 0.77
CA GLU A 192 -18.42 7.96 1.82
C GLU A 192 -17.26 7.95 2.81
N ASP A 193 -16.83 6.78 3.26
CA ASP A 193 -15.67 6.61 4.13
C ASP A 193 -14.39 7.18 3.52
N ILE A 194 -14.17 6.97 2.21
CA ILE A 194 -13.02 7.51 1.50
C ILE A 194 -13.12 9.03 1.32
N LYS A 195 -14.31 9.58 1.05
CA LYS A 195 -14.51 11.04 1.00
C LYS A 195 -14.20 11.69 2.35
N LEU A 196 -14.68 11.08 3.44
CA LEU A 196 -14.40 11.54 4.79
C LEU A 196 -12.89 11.44 5.09
N GLU A 197 -12.25 10.35 4.66
CA GLU A 197 -10.81 10.17 4.83
C GLU A 197 -9.99 11.22 4.09
N LEU A 198 -10.36 11.53 2.84
CA LEU A 198 -9.72 12.60 2.09
C LEU A 198 -9.85 13.94 2.80
N LYS A 199 -11.03 14.24 3.37
CA LYS A 199 -11.23 15.44 4.19
C LYS A 199 -10.31 15.44 5.42
N ASN A 200 -10.25 14.34 6.16
CA ASN A 200 -9.39 14.20 7.34
C ASN A 200 -7.91 14.36 6.99
N ILE A 201 -7.46 13.84 5.85
CA ILE A 201 -6.09 14.02 5.36
C ILE A 201 -5.80 15.51 5.11
N TRP A 202 -6.72 16.24 4.47
CA TRP A 202 -6.55 17.68 4.27
C TRP A 202 -6.45 18.42 5.61
N GLU A 203 -7.31 18.09 6.57
CA GLU A 203 -7.36 18.74 7.88
C GLU A 203 -6.14 18.41 8.75
N ASN A 204 -5.77 17.13 8.86
CA ASN A 204 -4.79 16.63 9.83
C ASN A 204 -3.37 16.50 9.28
N ILE A 205 -3.20 16.40 7.96
CA ILE A 205 -1.88 16.23 7.33
C ILE A 205 -1.50 17.50 6.58
N TRP A 206 -2.39 18.04 5.74
CA TRP A 206 -1.98 19.09 4.81
C TRP A 206 -1.66 20.44 5.47
N TYR A 207 -2.40 20.78 6.53
CA TYR A 207 -2.18 22.02 7.29
C TYR A 207 -1.01 21.94 8.28
N ASP A 208 -0.63 20.73 8.71
CA ASP A 208 0.58 20.52 9.51
C ASP A 208 1.79 20.31 8.58
N ARG A 209 2.70 21.29 8.57
CA ARG A 209 3.91 21.27 7.71
C ARG A 209 4.76 20.02 7.94
N ASN A 210 4.91 19.54 9.17
CA ASN A 210 5.77 18.41 9.49
C ASN A 210 5.10 17.09 9.11
N ARG A 211 3.81 16.94 9.42
CA ARG A 211 3.03 15.76 9.02
C ARG A 211 2.94 15.64 7.50
N LYS A 212 2.70 16.74 6.79
CA LYS A 212 2.75 16.80 5.33
C LYS A 212 4.09 16.34 4.77
N LYS A 213 5.21 16.80 5.33
CA LYS A 213 6.54 16.37 4.87
C LYS A 213 6.76 14.88 5.12
N LEU A 214 6.38 14.38 6.30
CA LEU A 214 6.50 12.96 6.63
C LEU A 214 5.63 12.08 5.74
N SER A 215 4.38 12.48 5.48
CA SER A 215 3.49 11.73 4.61
C SER A 215 4.01 11.67 3.18
N LEU A 216 4.58 12.77 2.67
CA LEU A 216 5.25 12.81 1.37
C LEU A 216 6.52 11.96 1.33
N ILE A 217 7.29 11.90 2.42
CA ILE A 217 8.45 11.00 2.52
C ILE A 217 7.97 9.55 2.43
N ILE A 218 6.99 9.14 3.24
CA ILE A 218 6.46 7.77 3.22
C ILE A 218 5.90 7.42 1.83
N LEU A 219 5.13 8.34 1.23
CA LEU A 219 4.61 8.20 -0.13
C LEU A 219 5.73 7.98 -1.15
N THR A 220 6.79 8.79 -1.10
CA THR A 220 7.92 8.69 -2.04
C THR A 220 8.65 7.37 -1.89
N ILE A 221 8.89 6.94 -0.64
CA ILE A 221 9.51 5.65 -0.35
C ILE A 221 8.66 4.52 -0.89
N LEU A 222 7.33 4.57 -0.68
CA LEU A 222 6.39 3.57 -1.17
C LEU A 222 6.42 3.49 -2.71
N ILE A 223 6.35 4.64 -3.41
CA ILE A 223 6.43 4.71 -4.87
C ILE A 223 7.73 4.07 -5.38
N VAL A 224 8.86 4.43 -4.78
CA VAL A 224 10.18 3.91 -5.17
C VAL A 224 10.24 2.40 -4.94
N SER A 225 9.82 1.91 -3.77
CA SER A 225 9.84 0.48 -3.48
C SER A 225 8.90 -0.32 -4.36
N ASP A 226 7.67 0.16 -4.60
CA ASP A 226 6.66 -0.49 -5.47
C ASP A 226 7.18 -0.61 -6.90
N ASN A 227 7.66 0.50 -7.47
CA ASN A 227 8.08 0.52 -8.87
C ASN A 227 9.38 -0.28 -9.11
N ILE A 228 10.37 -0.19 -8.21
CA ILE A 228 11.59 -1.01 -8.32
C ILE A 228 11.25 -2.50 -8.16
N ALA A 229 10.41 -2.87 -7.18
CA ALA A 229 9.98 -4.25 -6.98
C ALA A 229 9.25 -4.81 -8.19
N ALA A 230 8.30 -4.04 -8.73
CA ALA A 230 7.59 -4.38 -9.96
C ALA A 230 8.54 -4.61 -11.13
N GLN A 231 9.57 -3.78 -11.29
CA GLN A 231 10.54 -3.95 -12.37
C GLN A 231 11.39 -5.21 -12.20
N ASN A 232 11.91 -5.46 -11.00
CA ASN A 232 12.73 -6.65 -10.71
C ASN A 232 12.01 -7.94 -11.10
N LYS A 233 10.68 -7.99 -10.97
CA LYS A 233 9.85 -9.16 -11.29
C LYS A 233 9.32 -9.19 -12.71
N ARG A 234 8.95 -8.04 -13.29
CA ARG A 234 8.22 -7.95 -14.57
C ARG A 234 9.14 -7.74 -15.79
N GLY A 235 10.42 -7.42 -15.57
CA GLY A 235 11.46 -7.37 -16.61
C GLY A 235 11.70 -5.99 -17.27
N GLU A 236 12.78 -5.91 -18.06
CA GLU A 236 13.48 -4.69 -18.49
C GLU A 236 12.79 -3.75 -19.48
N ALA A 237 11.59 -4.08 -20.00
CA ALA A 237 10.93 -3.19 -20.98
C ALA A 237 10.60 -1.79 -20.40
N GLN A 238 10.69 -1.61 -19.09
CA GLN A 238 10.55 -0.33 -18.37
C GLN A 238 11.87 0.25 -17.84
N ALA A 239 12.98 -0.50 -17.92
CA ALA A 239 14.26 -0.22 -17.23
C ALA A 239 15.06 0.98 -17.77
N ARG A 240 14.55 1.70 -18.78
CA ARG A 240 15.25 2.85 -19.39
C ARG A 240 14.40 4.09 -19.57
N ASN A 241 13.27 4.20 -18.86
CA ASN A 241 12.53 5.46 -18.87
C ASN A 241 13.10 6.42 -17.80
N VAL A 242 13.03 7.72 -18.07
CA VAL A 242 13.57 8.78 -17.19
C VAL A 242 12.99 8.69 -15.76
N PHE A 243 11.74 8.22 -15.64
CA PHE A 243 11.10 8.02 -14.35
C PHE A 243 11.82 6.96 -13.53
N HIS A 244 12.14 5.80 -14.12
CA HIS A 244 12.85 4.73 -13.43
C HIS A 244 14.24 5.17 -12.95
N MET A 245 14.99 5.89 -13.80
CA MET A 245 16.29 6.45 -13.40
C MET A 245 16.14 7.36 -12.16
N ALA A 246 15.10 8.19 -12.10
CA ALA A 246 14.84 9.03 -10.93
C ALA A 246 14.50 8.22 -9.67
N LEU A 247 13.84 7.07 -9.81
CA LEU A 247 13.57 6.15 -8.70
C LEU A 247 14.85 5.47 -8.20
N GLU A 248 15.72 5.03 -9.12
CA GLU A 248 17.03 4.46 -8.77
C GLU A 248 17.93 5.49 -8.08
N ASP A 249 17.96 6.72 -8.58
CA ASP A 249 18.68 7.83 -7.94
C ASP A 249 18.14 8.04 -6.52
N PHE A 250 16.82 8.10 -6.35
CA PHE A 250 16.24 8.25 -5.02
C PHE A 250 16.64 7.10 -4.10
N TYR A 251 16.55 5.85 -4.57
CA TYR A 251 16.98 4.68 -3.82
C TYR A 251 18.44 4.80 -3.39
N ASN A 252 19.34 5.12 -4.33
CA ASN A 252 20.77 5.21 -4.11
C ASN A 252 21.19 6.34 -3.17
N PHE A 253 20.54 7.51 -3.28
CA PHE A 253 20.89 8.68 -2.46
C PHE A 253 20.21 8.68 -1.09
N TYR A 254 18.99 8.14 -0.98
CA TYR A 254 18.15 8.34 0.20
C TYR A 254 17.79 7.07 0.97
N LEU A 255 17.74 5.90 0.32
CA LEU A 255 17.33 4.64 0.97
C LEU A 255 18.51 3.77 1.38
N VAL A 256 19.58 3.75 0.57
CA VAL A 256 20.84 3.11 0.95
C VAL A 256 21.79 4.14 1.55
N LYS A 257 22.73 3.68 2.39
CA LYS A 257 23.81 4.55 2.85
C LYS A 257 24.63 4.94 1.61
N PRO A 258 24.80 6.25 1.31
CA PRO A 258 25.58 6.66 0.16
C PRO A 258 27.00 6.11 0.31
N GLN A 259 27.42 5.29 -0.65
CA GLN A 259 28.82 4.95 -0.83
C GLN A 259 29.51 6.15 -1.47
N CYS A 260 29.73 7.22 -0.70
CA CYS A 260 30.62 8.26 -1.18
C CYS A 260 32.05 7.69 -1.13
N ARG A 261 32.57 7.34 -2.31
CA ARG A 261 33.97 7.63 -2.65
C ARG A 261 34.06 9.15 -2.78
N ILE A 262 34.51 9.80 -1.72
CA ILE A 262 35.16 11.12 -1.80
C ILE A 262 36.59 10.87 -1.36
#